data_AF-A0ABD5K5E7-F1
#
_entry.id   AF-A0ABD5K5E7-F1
#
_cell.length_a   1.000
_cell.length_b   1.000
_cell.length_c   1.000
_cell.angle_alpha   90.00
_cell.angle_beta   90.00
_cell.angle_gamma   90.00
#
_symmetry.space_group_name_H-M   'P 1'
#
loop_
_entity.id
_entity.type
_entity.pdbx_description
1 polymer ?
#
loop_
_entity_poly.entity_id
_entity_poly.type
_entity_poly.pdbx_seq_one_letter_code
_entity_poly.pdbx_strand_id
1 'polypeptide(L)'
;MTMQTEPGEYRFWIKKRSQVIVQFIVYEMSDNFSTEAVTEGRLLMSEELTLVKLTKLFYRELSKLKEMGLEEYHKRWSFEFPLNAYEQIGRGVQIR
;
A
#
# COMPACT_ATOMS: atom_id res chain seq x y z
N MET A 1 9.09 -28.89 -6.88
CA MET A 1 7.91 -28.86 -6.00
C MET A 1 8.01 -27.54 -5.22
N THR A 2 7.38 -26.49 -5.72
CA THR A 2 7.51 -25.14 -5.15
C THR A 2 6.56 -25.07 -3.97
N MET A 3 7.11 -25.17 -2.76
CA MET A 3 6.39 -24.89 -1.51
C MET A 3 5.81 -23.48 -1.64
N GLN A 4 4.49 -23.38 -1.54
CA GLN A 4 3.80 -22.10 -1.38
C GLN A 4 4.13 -21.63 0.04
N THR A 5 5.28 -20.98 0.22
CA THR A 5 5.59 -20.25 1.45
C THR A 5 4.50 -19.22 1.64
N GLU A 6 3.89 -19.19 2.83
CA GLU A 6 2.88 -18.21 3.19
C GLU A 6 3.34 -16.80 2.76
N PRO A 7 2.46 -15.95 2.19
CA PRO A 7 2.88 -14.64 1.72
C PRO A 7 3.42 -13.82 2.89
N GLY A 8 4.71 -13.46 2.82
CA GLY A 8 5.41 -12.65 3.83
C GLY A 8 4.64 -11.39 4.21
N GLU A 9 4.80 -10.89 5.44
CA GLU A 9 4.25 -9.60 5.83
C GLU A 9 5.06 -8.47 5.17
N TYR A 10 4.36 -7.56 4.47
CA TYR A 10 4.96 -6.38 3.86
C TYR A 10 4.51 -5.12 4.59
N ARG A 11 5.46 -4.30 5.01
CA ARG A 11 5.19 -3.03 5.67
C ARG A 11 5.75 -1.88 4.87
N PHE A 12 4.97 -0.83 4.70
CA PHE A 12 5.41 0.37 4.00
C PHE A 12 5.39 1.59 4.90
N TRP A 13 6.36 2.48 4.70
CA TRP A 13 6.50 3.75 5.38
C TRP A 13 6.56 4.90 4.38
N ILE A 14 5.88 6.00 4.71
CA ILE A 14 5.91 7.25 3.95
C ILE A 14 6.56 8.30 4.84
N LYS A 15 7.84 8.61 4.60
CA LYS A 15 8.57 9.63 5.35
C LYS A 15 8.49 10.97 4.63
N LYS A 16 8.01 12.00 5.32
CA LYS A 16 8.04 13.38 4.79
C LYS A 16 9.49 13.87 4.69
N ARG A 17 9.89 14.34 3.50
CA ARG A 17 11.22 14.96 3.27
C ARG A 17 11.10 16.48 3.12
N SER A 18 10.08 16.96 2.42
CA SER A 18 9.73 18.37 2.32
C SER A 18 8.20 18.56 2.29
N GLN A 19 7.71 19.75 1.97
CA GLN A 19 6.26 19.97 1.82
C GLN A 19 5.65 19.15 0.67
N VAL A 20 6.42 18.86 -0.38
CA VAL A 20 5.93 18.20 -1.59
C VAL A 20 6.58 16.85 -1.87
N ILE A 21 7.74 16.57 -1.26
CA ILE A 21 8.50 15.33 -1.45
C ILE A 21 8.35 14.40 -0.25
N VAL A 22 8.13 13.12 -0.54
CA VAL A 22 8.09 12.02 0.41
C VAL A 22 9.02 10.90 -0.05
N GLN A 23 9.55 10.15 0.91
CA GLN A 23 10.23 8.89 0.66
C GLN A 23 9.28 7.74 0.99
N PHE A 24 8.95 6.94 -0.01
CA PHE A 24 8.19 5.71 0.15
C PHE A 24 9.16 4.54 0.30
N ILE A 25 9.00 3.76 1.38
CA ILE A 25 9.90 2.66 1.73
C ILE A 25 9.06 1.42 1.99
N VAL A 26 9.48 0.26 1.50
CA VAL A 26 8.81 -1.02 1.77
C VAL A 26 9.82 -2.01 2.31
N TYR A 27 9.40 -2.72 3.35
CA TYR A 27 10.13 -3.79 4.00
C TYR A 27 9.35 -5.10 3.88
N GLU A 28 10.06 -6.19 3.65
CA GLU A 28 9.60 -7.57 3.83
C GLU A 28 9.99 -8.03 5.23
N MET A 29 9.01 -8.41 6.03
CA MET A 29 9.25 -8.93 7.37
C MET A 29 9.66 -10.41 7.30
N SER A 30 10.34 -10.86 8.35
CA SER A 30 10.85 -12.23 8.48
C SER A 30 9.73 -13.26 8.68
N ASP A 31 8.59 -12.86 9.24
CA ASP A 31 7.40 -13.68 9.47
C ASP A 31 6.10 -12.89 9.22
N ASN A 32 4.96 -13.58 9.24
CA ASN A 32 3.63 -13.02 8.91
C ASN A 32 2.94 -12.25 10.05
N PHE A 33 3.54 -12.24 11.23
CA PHE A 33 2.97 -11.65 12.46
C PHE A 33 4.06 -10.97 13.28
N SER A 34 5.00 -10.32 12.59
CA SER A 34 6.28 -9.98 13.20
C SER A 34 6.05 -8.82 14.15
N THR A 35 6.35 -8.99 15.43
CA THR A 35 6.30 -7.85 16.37
C THR A 35 7.48 -6.90 16.19
N GLU A 36 8.40 -7.22 15.28
CA GLU A 36 9.60 -6.43 14.99
C GLU A 36 9.23 -5.02 14.50
N ALA A 37 10.11 -4.06 14.76
CA ALA A 37 9.94 -2.72 14.22
C ALA A 37 9.99 -2.77 12.68
N VAL A 38 9.25 -1.88 12.00
CA VAL A 38 9.19 -1.86 10.52
C VAL A 38 10.57 -1.80 9.86
N THR A 39 11.54 -1.16 10.52
CA THR A 39 12.93 -1.02 10.04
C THR A 39 13.80 -2.26 10.21
N GLU A 40 13.32 -3.29 10.90
CA GLU A 40 14.03 -4.56 11.13
C GLU A 40 13.76 -5.57 10.01
N GLY A 41 12.73 -5.33 9.19
CA GLY A 41 12.49 -6.09 7.97
C GLY A 41 13.55 -5.84 6.89
N ARG A 42 13.60 -6.72 5.89
CA ARG A 42 14.45 -6.57 4.72
C ARG A 42 13.93 -5.43 3.85
N LEU A 43 14.75 -4.40 3.63
CA LEU A 43 14.41 -3.32 2.69
C LEU A 43 14.26 -3.89 1.28
N LEU A 44 13.06 -3.76 0.70
CA LEU A 44 12.76 -4.17 -0.68
C LEU A 44 12.86 -3.00 -1.66
N MET A 45 12.31 -1.85 -1.28
CA MET A 45 12.32 -0.66 -2.12
C MET A 45 12.33 0.61 -1.29
N SER A 46 12.97 1.64 -1.85
CA SER A 46 12.94 3.00 -1.35
C SER A 46 12.96 3.96 -2.53
N GLU A 47 11.87 4.72 -2.72
CA GLU A 47 11.77 5.72 -3.78
C GLU A 47 11.46 7.09 -3.17
N GLU A 48 12.13 8.12 -3.67
CA GLU A 48 11.77 9.51 -3.39
C GLU A 48 10.89 10.05 -4.51
N LEU A 49 9.71 10.54 -4.15
CA LEU A 49 8.74 11.04 -5.12
C LEU A 49 7.87 12.15 -4.52
N THR A 50 7.17 12.87 -5.40
CA THR A 50 6.19 13.85 -4.95
C THR A 50 5.02 13.15 -4.28
N LEU A 51 4.45 13.78 -3.25
CA LEU A 51 3.23 13.30 -2.59
C LEU A 51 2.10 13.11 -3.61
N VAL A 52 1.99 14.01 -4.59
CA VAL A 52 0.99 13.92 -5.67
C VAL A 52 1.19 12.66 -6.51
N LYS A 53 2.42 12.33 -6.91
CA LYS A 53 2.72 11.10 -7.66
C LYS A 53 2.38 9.87 -6.82
N LEU A 54 2.74 9.85 -5.54
CA LEU A 54 2.43 8.74 -4.64
C LEU A 54 0.92 8.52 -4.49
N THR A 55 0.16 9.60 -4.26
CA THR A 55 -1.31 9.54 -4.16
C THR A 55 -1.95 9.04 -5.46
N LYS A 56 -1.47 9.48 -6.63
CA LYS A 56 -1.94 9.00 -7.94
C LYS A 56 -1.68 7.50 -8.13
N LEU A 57 -0.52 7.00 -7.66
CA LEU A 57 -0.20 5.57 -7.70
C LEU A 57 -1.13 4.76 -6.78
N PHE A 58 -1.32 5.19 -5.53
CA PHE A 58 -2.26 4.53 -4.62
C PHE A 58 -3.68 4.50 -5.17
N TYR A 59 -4.17 5.62 -5.69
CA TYR A 59 -5.50 5.69 -6.28
C TYR A 59 -5.65 4.69 -7.43
N ARG A 60 -4.67 4.62 -8.34
CA ARG A 60 -4.69 3.68 -9.47
C ARG A 60 -4.76 2.22 -9.01
N GLU A 61 -3.93 1.83 -8.03
CA GLU A 61 -3.96 0.44 -7.54
C GLU A 61 -5.25 0.12 -6.77
N LEU A 62 -5.79 1.08 -5.99
CA LEU A 62 -7.09 0.92 -5.34
C LEU A 62 -8.25 0.85 -6.34
N SER A 63 -8.20 1.59 -7.45
CA SER A 63 -9.21 1.53 -8.51
C SER A 63 -9.28 0.13 -9.13
N LYS A 64 -8.13 -0.49 -9.42
CA LYS A 64 -8.10 -1.89 -9.89
C LYS A 64 -8.77 -2.84 -8.90
N LEU A 65 -8.53 -2.64 -7.59
CA LEU A 65 -9.15 -3.46 -6.56
C LEU A 65 -10.67 -3.28 -6.51
N LYS A 66 -11.14 -2.03 -6.65
CA LYS A 66 -12.57 -1.70 -6.72
C LYS A 66 -13.23 -2.28 -7.98
N GLU A 67 -12.53 -2.25 -9.11
CA GLU A 67 -13.00 -2.76 -10.41
C GLU A 67 -13.23 -4.28 -10.41
N MET A 68 -12.56 -5.03 -9.52
CA MET A 68 -12.84 -6.46 -9.33
C MET A 68 -14.25 -6.73 -8.78
N GLY A 69 -14.91 -5.72 -8.20
CA GLY A 69 -16.21 -5.84 -7.55
C GLY A 69 -16.09 -6.00 -6.04
N LEU A 70 -17.02 -5.39 -5.30
CA LEU A 70 -17.00 -5.36 -3.83
C LEU A 70 -17.13 -6.76 -3.21
N GLU A 71 -17.96 -7.62 -3.81
CA GLU A 71 -18.15 -9.00 -3.36
C GLU A 71 -16.88 -9.84 -3.54
N GLU A 72 -16.21 -9.71 -4.69
CA GLU A 72 -14.97 -10.43 -4.98
C GLU A 72 -13.82 -9.93 -4.10
N TYR A 73 -13.76 -8.63 -3.82
CA TYR A 73 -12.82 -8.07 -2.85
C TYR A 73 -13.04 -8.67 -1.45
N HIS A 74 -14.28 -8.68 -0.97
CA HIS A 74 -14.63 -9.25 0.32
C HIS A 74 -14.29 -10.75 0.39
N LYS A 75 -14.55 -11.50 -0.68
CA LYS A 75 -14.21 -12.93 -0.75
C LYS A 75 -12.71 -13.20 -0.60
N ARG A 76 -11.85 -12.34 -1.18
CA ARG A 76 -10.39 -12.52 -1.17
C ARG A 76 -9.72 -12.03 0.10
N TRP A 77 -10.18 -10.93 0.67
CA TRP A 77 -9.54 -10.29 1.83
C TRP A 77 -10.31 -10.46 3.13
N SER A 78 -11.57 -10.94 3.10
CA SER A 78 -12.44 -11.02 4.28
C SER A 78 -12.66 -9.67 4.98
N PHE A 79 -12.55 -8.59 4.22
CA PHE A 79 -12.78 -7.21 4.66
C PHE A 79 -13.62 -6.45 3.63
N GLU A 80 -14.40 -5.48 4.10
CA GLU A 80 -15.10 -4.54 3.22
C GLU A 80 -14.11 -3.63 2.51
N PHE A 81 -14.36 -3.34 1.24
CA PHE A 81 -13.55 -2.38 0.51
C PHE A 81 -13.70 -0.99 1.15
N PRO A 82 -12.60 -0.26 1.42
CA PRO A 82 -12.64 1.03 2.12
C PRO A 82 -13.11 2.17 1.19
N LEU A 83 -14.39 2.17 0.81
CA LEU A 83 -15.02 3.12 -0.11
C LEU A 83 -14.78 4.58 0.29
N ASN A 84 -14.96 4.90 1.57
CA ASN A 84 -14.77 6.27 2.07
C ASN A 84 -13.34 6.78 1.84
N ALA A 85 -12.33 5.95 2.14
CA ALA A 85 -10.94 6.32 1.94
C ALA A 85 -10.60 6.43 0.45
N TYR A 86 -11.11 5.50 -0.37
CA TYR A 86 -10.96 5.53 -1.82
C TYR A 86 -11.50 6.83 -2.43
N GLU A 87 -12.72 7.25 -2.04
CA GLU A 87 -13.33 8.48 -2.53
C GLU A 87 -12.58 9.74 -2.08
N GLN A 88 -12.10 9.78 -0.83
CA GLN A 88 -11.30 10.90 -0.34
C GLN A 88 -10.00 11.06 -1.13
N ILE A 89 -9.31 9.95 -1.42
CA ILE A 89 -8.13 9.94 -2.27
C ILE A 89 -8.48 10.41 -3.68
N GLY A 90 -9.60 9.92 -4.24
CA GLY A 90 -10.07 10.30 -5.57
C GLY A 90 -10.29 11.81 -5.71
N ARG A 91 -10.92 12.45 -4.71
CA ARG A 91 -11.07 13.92 -4.67
C ARG A 91 -9.71 14.61 -4.68
N GLY A 92 -8.75 14.12 -3.88
CA GLY A 92 -7.39 14.67 -3.84
C GLY A 92 -6.61 14.53 -5.16
N VAL A 93 -6.90 13.51 -5.96
CA VAL A 93 -6.30 13.29 -7.29
C VAL A 93 -6.94 14.18 -8.35
N GLN A 94 -8.24 14.42 -8.30
CA GLN A 94 -8.98 15.21 -9.30
C GLN A 94 -8.77 16.73 -9.15
N ILE A 95 -8.45 17.21 -7.95
CA ILE A 95 -8.27 18.65 -7.65
C ILE A 95 -6.89 19.19 -8.14
N ARG A 96 -5.99 18.36 -8.71
CA ARG A 96 -4.62 18.75 -9.10
C ARG A 96 -4.09 18.22 -10.43
#